data_AF-A0A815HNL0-F1
#
_entry.id   AF-A0A815HNL0-F1
#
_cell.length_a   1.000
_cell.length_b   1.000
_cell.length_c   1.000
_cell.angle_alpha   90.00
_cell.angle_beta   90.00
_cell.angle_gamma   90.00
#
_symmetry.space_group_name_H-M   'P 1'
#
loop_
_entity.id
_entity.type
_entity.pdbx_description
1 polymer ?
#
loop_
_entity_poly.entity_id
_entity_poly.type
_entity_poly.pdbx_seq_one_letter_code
_entity_poly.pdbx_strand_id
1 'polypeptide(L)'
;MPATIDEELILRAIDEACRDWQQKFTTTTPELRQAIQELFYNCTRALIQLYIYADDNDQMKQDRVRAEHIVSKLKELKQSLGDLWPPNLDSFARDIFDIGSYHVEAAEFFSPVPFYPGDNLIMKLYRWSVYDTNGTVVYRYYLERSEIIAGQVYHVLGKSYSNGHSQIQSYGSTAPDYYQMKRHVINDLNGQGPPPIISLTVPSFEH
;
A
#
# COMPACT_ATOMS: atom_id res chain seq x y z
N MET A 1 20.96 -3.91 19.45
CA MET A 1 20.58 -4.23 18.05
C MET A 1 19.16 -4.73 18.08
N PRO A 2 18.21 -4.16 17.32
CA PRO A 2 16.88 -4.74 17.22
C PRO A 2 17.00 -6.17 16.70
N ALA A 3 16.25 -7.10 17.28
CA ALA A 3 16.24 -8.49 16.82
C ALA A 3 15.88 -8.52 15.33
N THR A 4 16.74 -9.14 14.53
CA THR A 4 16.44 -9.44 13.12
C THR A 4 15.17 -10.29 13.11
N ILE A 5 14.11 -9.79 12.47
CA ILE A 5 12.90 -10.58 12.33
C ILE A 5 13.21 -11.63 11.27
N ASP A 6 13.02 -12.89 11.66
CA ASP A 6 13.24 -14.03 10.79
C ASP A 6 12.08 -14.10 9.77
N GLU A 7 12.39 -13.77 8.51
CA GLU A 7 11.44 -13.88 7.40
C GLU A 7 10.84 -15.28 7.31
N GLU A 8 11.64 -16.33 7.53
CA GLU A 8 11.16 -17.70 7.43
C GLU A 8 10.09 -17.98 8.49
N LEU A 9 10.24 -17.37 9.68
CA LEU A 9 9.24 -17.47 10.74
C LEU A 9 7.94 -16.75 10.35
N ILE A 10 8.04 -15.59 9.70
CA ILE A 10 6.87 -14.84 9.21
C ILE A 10 6.13 -15.64 8.13
N LEU A 11 6.86 -16.12 7.12
CA LEU A 11 6.27 -16.90 6.03
C LEU A 11 5.61 -18.17 6.56
N ARG A 12 6.26 -18.87 7.50
CA ARG A 12 5.70 -20.04 8.17
C ARG A 12 4.42 -19.71 8.93
N ALA A 13 4.38 -18.60 9.67
CA ALA A 13 3.19 -18.16 10.38
C ALA A 13 2.03 -17.84 9.44
N ILE A 14 2.29 -17.24 8.26
CA ILE A 14 1.26 -17.01 7.24
C ILE A 14 0.77 -18.34 6.67
N ASP A 15 1.67 -19.26 6.32
CA ASP A 15 1.29 -20.56 5.75
C ASP A 15 0.51 -21.43 6.76
N GLU A 16 0.86 -21.39 8.05
CA GLU A 16 0.08 -22.01 9.13
C GLU A 16 -1.31 -21.38 9.25
N ALA A 17 -1.40 -20.05 9.24
CA ALA A 17 -2.68 -19.34 9.25
C ALA A 17 -3.58 -19.73 8.05
N CYS A 18 -3.01 -19.80 6.85
CA CYS A 18 -3.72 -20.22 5.64
C CYS A 18 -4.31 -21.64 5.74
N ARG A 19 -3.61 -22.58 6.38
CA ARG A 19 -4.07 -23.97 6.50
C ARG A 19 -5.06 -24.17 7.64
N ASP A 20 -4.79 -23.54 8.78
CA ASP A 20 -5.39 -23.96 10.05
C ASP A 20 -6.56 -23.08 10.47
N TRP A 21 -6.59 -21.80 10.06
CA TRP A 21 -7.60 -20.86 10.58
C TRP A 21 -9.00 -21.15 10.07
N GLN A 22 -9.17 -21.65 8.83
CA GLN A 22 -10.49 -22.09 8.34
C GLN A 22 -11.06 -23.28 9.13
N GLN A 23 -10.19 -24.11 9.72
CA GLN A 23 -10.63 -25.24 10.57
C GLN A 23 -10.91 -24.78 11.99
N LYS A 24 -10.16 -23.78 12.47
CA LYS A 24 -10.26 -23.23 13.83
C LYS A 24 -11.45 -22.28 14.00
N PHE A 25 -11.82 -21.53 12.96
CA PHE A 25 -12.86 -20.50 13.01
C PHE A 25 -13.96 -20.78 11.99
N THR A 26 -15.21 -20.66 12.42
CA THR A 26 -16.40 -20.82 11.55
C THR A 26 -17.07 -19.49 11.20
N THR A 27 -16.67 -18.41 11.87
CA THR A 27 -17.15 -17.05 11.62
C THR A 27 -16.06 -16.03 11.99
N THR A 28 -16.27 -14.76 11.63
CA THR A 28 -15.34 -13.68 11.96
C THR A 28 -15.48 -13.29 13.43
N THR A 29 -14.66 -13.85 14.32
CA THR A 29 -14.67 -13.55 15.77
C THR A 29 -13.65 -12.47 16.17
N PRO A 30 -13.77 -11.85 17.36
CA PRO A 30 -12.74 -10.96 17.90
C PRO A 30 -11.36 -11.62 18.01
N GLU A 31 -11.29 -12.90 18.35
CA GLU A 31 -10.03 -13.65 18.49
C GLU A 31 -9.34 -13.83 17.13
N LEU A 32 -10.11 -14.12 16.07
CA LEU A 32 -9.57 -14.15 14.70
C LEU A 32 -9.04 -12.78 14.28
N ARG A 33 -9.79 -11.70 14.58
CA ARG A 33 -9.34 -10.33 14.28
C ARG A 33 -8.04 -9.99 14.99
N GLN A 34 -7.90 -10.36 16.25
CA GLN A 34 -6.68 -10.16 17.01
C GLN A 34 -5.51 -10.96 16.40
N ALA A 35 -5.72 -12.23 16.05
CA ALA A 35 -4.69 -13.05 15.42
C ALA A 35 -4.23 -12.47 14.07
N ILE A 36 -5.14 -11.97 13.25
CA ILE A 36 -4.84 -11.26 12.00
C ILE A 36 -4.01 -10.01 12.28
N GLN A 37 -4.40 -9.20 13.27
CA GLN A 37 -3.69 -7.97 13.64
C GLN A 37 -2.25 -8.25 14.11
N GLU A 38 -2.06 -9.27 14.95
CA GLU A 38 -0.74 -9.69 15.42
C GLU A 38 0.14 -10.18 14.25
N LEU A 39 -0.42 -10.97 13.34
CA LEU A 39 0.29 -11.41 12.14
C LEU A 39 0.69 -10.23 11.25
N PHE A 40 -0.22 -9.28 11.03
CA PHE A 40 0.04 -8.09 10.21
C PHE A 40 1.12 -7.21 10.84
N TYR A 41 1.06 -6.99 12.16
CA TYR A 41 2.09 -6.24 12.87
C TYR A 41 3.48 -6.84 12.65
N ASN A 42 3.59 -8.18 12.76
CA ASN A 42 4.85 -8.88 12.53
C ASN A 42 5.31 -8.78 11.07
N CYS A 43 4.39 -8.91 10.11
CA CYS A 43 4.69 -8.75 8.69
C CYS A 43 5.16 -7.33 8.36
N THR A 44 4.49 -6.30 8.87
CA THR A 44 4.88 -4.90 8.66
C THR A 44 6.27 -4.62 9.21
N ARG A 45 6.60 -5.16 10.39
CA ARG A 45 7.97 -5.01 10.92
C ARG A 45 9.02 -5.71 10.05
N ALA A 46 8.74 -6.91 9.54
CA ALA A 46 9.64 -7.61 8.63
C ALA A 46 9.83 -6.85 7.31
N LEU A 47 8.72 -6.36 6.74
CA LEU A 47 8.72 -5.52 5.54
C LEU A 47 9.58 -4.27 5.73
N ILE A 48 9.37 -3.52 6.82
CA ILE A 48 10.18 -2.32 7.13
C ILE A 48 11.67 -2.68 7.18
N GLN A 49 12.06 -3.80 7.80
CA GLN A 49 13.47 -4.22 7.85
C GLN A 49 14.08 -4.48 6.47
N LEU A 50 13.31 -5.04 5.54
CA LEU A 50 13.73 -5.27 4.15
C LEU A 50 13.80 -3.96 3.33
N TYR A 51 13.16 -2.89 3.79
CA TYR A 51 13.10 -1.59 3.09
C TYR A 51 14.21 -0.59 3.47
N ILE A 52 15.10 -0.92 4.41
CA ILE A 52 16.05 0.05 5.03
C ILE A 52 17.22 0.46 4.11
N TYR A 53 17.61 -0.36 3.12
CA TYR A 53 18.84 -0.11 2.35
C TYR A 53 18.56 0.43 0.94
N ALA A 54 18.99 1.68 0.70
CA ALA A 54 18.71 2.47 -0.50
C ALA A 54 19.87 2.54 -1.52
N ASP A 55 20.82 1.59 -1.49
CA ASP A 55 21.87 1.48 -2.50
C ASP A 55 21.56 0.37 -3.51
N ASP A 56 21.80 0.64 -4.80
CA ASP A 56 21.51 -0.26 -5.93
C ASP A 56 22.50 -1.42 -6.01
N ASN A 57 22.45 -2.31 -5.01
CA ASN A 57 23.27 -3.52 -4.93
C ASN A 57 22.41 -4.79 -5.03
N ASP A 58 23.07 -5.94 -5.21
CA ASP A 58 22.36 -7.22 -5.36
C ASP A 58 21.58 -7.63 -4.10
N GLN A 59 22.02 -7.19 -2.91
CA GLN A 59 21.29 -7.41 -1.66
C GLN A 59 19.93 -6.72 -1.67
N MET A 60 19.87 -5.47 -2.15
CA MET A 60 18.60 -4.75 -2.29
C MET A 60 17.65 -5.53 -3.18
N LYS A 61 18.09 -6.00 -4.37
CA LYS A 61 17.22 -6.78 -5.27
C LYS A 61 16.67 -8.02 -4.58
N GLN A 62 17.49 -8.71 -3.80
CA GLN A 62 17.04 -9.87 -3.01
C GLN A 62 16.02 -9.47 -1.95
N ASP A 63 16.27 -8.40 -1.19
CA ASP A 63 15.33 -7.90 -0.18
C ASP A 63 14.01 -7.47 -0.80
N ARG A 64 14.02 -6.93 -2.04
CA ARG A 64 12.79 -6.64 -2.78
C ARG A 64 11.99 -7.89 -3.08
N VAL A 65 12.64 -8.94 -3.58
CA VAL A 65 11.99 -10.22 -3.87
C VAL A 65 11.39 -10.83 -2.60
N ARG A 66 12.12 -10.77 -1.49
CA ARG A 66 11.67 -11.25 -0.17
C ARG A 66 10.46 -10.48 0.34
N ALA A 67 10.47 -9.15 0.20
CA ALA A 67 9.33 -8.31 0.57
C ALA A 67 8.08 -8.60 -0.30
N GLU A 68 8.25 -8.78 -1.62
CA GLU A 68 7.14 -9.18 -2.49
C GLU A 68 6.61 -10.59 -2.15
N HIS A 69 7.47 -11.50 -1.70
CA HIS A 69 7.05 -12.84 -1.27
C HIS A 69 6.13 -12.77 -0.05
N ILE A 70 6.49 -11.98 0.98
CA ILE A 70 5.62 -11.73 2.14
C ILE A 70 4.27 -11.15 1.69
N VAL A 71 4.28 -10.20 0.75
CA VAL A 71 3.02 -9.61 0.28
C VAL A 71 2.16 -10.57 -0.54
N SER A 72 2.76 -11.40 -1.38
CA SER A 72 2.02 -12.47 -2.06
C SER A 72 1.32 -13.37 -1.03
N LYS A 73 2.04 -13.77 0.02
CA LYS A 73 1.51 -14.60 1.11
C LYS A 73 0.39 -13.92 1.90
N LEU A 74 0.47 -12.62 2.16
CA LEU A 74 -0.63 -11.88 2.78
C LEU A 74 -1.90 -11.86 1.91
N LYS A 75 -1.75 -11.73 0.59
CA LYS A 75 -2.89 -11.79 -0.34
C LYS A 75 -3.48 -13.20 -0.43
N GLU A 76 -2.63 -14.23 -0.44
CA GLU A 76 -3.04 -15.64 -0.33
C GLU A 76 -3.83 -15.89 0.96
N LEU A 77 -3.41 -15.31 2.09
CA LEU A 77 -4.13 -15.41 3.36
C LEU A 77 -5.55 -14.82 3.28
N LYS A 78 -5.71 -13.66 2.64
CA LYS A 78 -7.06 -13.13 2.41
C LYS A 78 -7.93 -14.08 1.59
N GLN A 79 -7.36 -14.64 0.53
CA GLN A 79 -8.08 -15.56 -0.34
C GLN A 79 -8.44 -16.86 0.39
N SER A 80 -7.54 -17.39 1.20
CA SER A 80 -7.79 -18.61 1.97
C SER A 80 -8.84 -18.39 3.05
N LEU A 81 -8.90 -17.23 3.70
CA LEU A 81 -9.91 -16.99 4.74
C LEU A 81 -11.33 -16.76 4.19
N GLY A 82 -11.48 -16.24 2.96
CA GLY A 82 -12.78 -16.06 2.32
C GLY A 82 -13.74 -15.23 3.18
N ASP A 83 -14.90 -15.81 3.52
CA ASP A 83 -15.95 -15.15 4.33
C ASP A 83 -15.55 -14.90 5.80
N LEU A 84 -14.46 -15.53 6.26
CA LEU A 84 -13.87 -15.25 7.58
C LEU A 84 -13.05 -13.95 7.58
N TRP A 85 -12.77 -13.38 6.41
CA TRP A 85 -12.01 -12.15 6.29
C TRP A 85 -12.79 -10.97 6.90
N PRO A 86 -12.16 -10.16 7.78
CA PRO A 86 -12.84 -9.00 8.35
C PRO A 86 -13.30 -8.02 7.26
N PRO A 87 -14.59 -7.65 7.19
CA PRO A 87 -15.15 -6.89 6.06
C PRO A 87 -14.59 -5.47 5.93
N ASN A 88 -14.01 -4.92 7.01
CA ASN A 88 -13.43 -3.57 7.04
C ASN A 88 -11.90 -3.58 6.93
N LEU A 89 -11.29 -4.73 6.60
CA LEU A 89 -9.85 -4.87 6.43
C LEU A 89 -9.52 -4.92 4.93
N ASP A 90 -9.40 -3.76 4.31
CA ASP A 90 -9.20 -3.62 2.87
C ASP A 90 -7.73 -3.51 2.45
N SER A 91 -6.84 -3.25 3.41
CA SER A 91 -5.43 -2.94 3.19
C SER A 91 -4.55 -3.43 4.33
N PHE A 92 -3.24 -3.48 4.08
CA PHE A 92 -2.21 -3.77 5.07
C PHE A 92 -1.07 -2.76 4.95
N ALA A 93 -0.37 -2.50 6.05
CA ALA A 93 0.77 -1.58 6.05
C ALA A 93 1.95 -2.21 5.30
N ARG A 94 2.39 -1.53 4.25
CA ARG A 94 3.50 -1.93 3.39
C ARG A 94 4.82 -1.45 3.96
N ASP A 95 4.88 -0.23 4.50
CA ASP A 95 6.11 0.43 4.89
C ASP A 95 5.82 1.62 5.82
N ILE A 96 6.80 2.00 6.64
CA ILE A 96 6.72 3.13 7.57
C ILE A 96 8.10 3.80 7.61
N PHE A 97 8.15 5.09 7.33
CA PHE A 97 9.41 5.84 7.29
C PHE A 97 9.19 7.34 7.50
N ASP A 98 10.25 8.03 7.90
CA ASP A 98 10.23 9.47 8.11
C ASP A 98 10.98 10.21 6.98
N ILE A 99 10.45 11.37 6.57
CA ILE A 99 11.12 12.29 5.66
C ILE A 99 11.06 13.69 6.26
N GLY A 100 12.22 14.23 6.67
CA GLY A 100 12.27 15.54 7.32
C GLY A 100 11.42 15.54 8.60
N SER A 101 10.40 16.40 8.63
CA SER A 101 9.44 16.50 9.75
C SER A 101 8.16 15.68 9.54
N TYR A 102 8.08 14.89 8.46
CA TYR A 102 6.90 14.10 8.13
C TYR A 102 7.10 12.64 8.47
N HIS A 103 6.05 12.03 9.04
CA HIS A 103 5.92 10.60 9.18
C HIS A 103 5.07 10.04 8.02
N VAL A 104 5.51 8.97 7.38
CA VAL A 104 4.84 8.38 6.22
C VAL A 104 4.49 6.92 6.48
N GLU A 105 3.20 6.60 6.37
CA GLU A 105 2.71 5.23 6.41
C GLU A 105 2.20 4.82 5.02
N ALA A 106 2.88 3.85 4.41
CA ALA A 106 2.45 3.24 3.16
C ALA A 106 1.55 2.03 3.43
N ALA A 107 0.48 1.89 2.65
CA ALA A 107 -0.42 0.75 2.69
C ALA A 107 -0.72 0.28 1.27
N GLU A 108 -0.94 -1.02 1.14
CA GLU A 108 -1.38 -1.65 -0.10
C GLU A 108 -2.78 -2.24 0.11
N PHE A 109 -3.67 -2.03 -0.86
CA PHE A 109 -4.99 -2.63 -0.82
C PHE A 109 -4.93 -4.08 -1.28
N PHE A 110 -5.63 -4.97 -0.59
CA PHE A 110 -5.74 -6.37 -0.97
C PHE A 110 -6.44 -6.58 -2.31
N SER A 111 -7.29 -5.63 -2.68
CA SER A 111 -8.04 -5.61 -3.94
C SER A 111 -8.25 -4.13 -4.30
N PRO A 112 -8.35 -3.76 -5.59
CA PRO A 112 -8.58 -2.37 -5.97
C PRO A 112 -9.82 -1.79 -5.26
N VAL A 113 -9.69 -0.60 -4.66
CA VAL A 113 -10.79 0.06 -3.94
C VAL A 113 -11.24 1.32 -4.69
N PRO A 114 -12.54 1.53 -4.94
CA PRO A 114 -13.04 2.75 -5.59
C PRO A 114 -12.48 4.03 -4.96
N PHE A 115 -12.02 4.97 -5.79
CA PHE A 115 -11.58 6.28 -5.33
C PHE A 115 -12.78 7.09 -4.82
N TYR A 116 -13.85 7.14 -5.62
CA TYR A 116 -15.14 7.73 -5.26
C TYR A 116 -16.16 6.64 -4.94
N PRO A 117 -16.97 6.79 -3.87
CA PRO A 117 -18.03 5.83 -3.56
C PRO A 117 -19.01 5.68 -4.73
N GLY A 118 -19.21 4.44 -5.19
CA GLY A 118 -20.13 4.12 -6.30
C GLY A 118 -19.54 4.28 -7.70
N ASP A 119 -18.31 4.75 -7.84
CA ASP A 119 -17.63 4.90 -9.14
C ASP A 119 -16.41 3.97 -9.23
N ASN A 120 -16.49 2.99 -10.13
CA ASN A 120 -15.43 2.03 -10.38
C ASN A 120 -14.47 2.44 -11.51
N LEU A 121 -14.61 3.65 -12.06
CA LEU A 121 -13.73 4.13 -13.14
C LEU A 121 -12.32 4.44 -12.65
N ILE A 122 -12.17 4.83 -11.37
CA ILE A 122 -10.89 5.15 -10.74
C ILE A 122 -10.77 4.33 -9.47
N MET A 123 -9.75 3.48 -9.42
CA MET A 123 -9.48 2.55 -8.32
C MET A 123 -8.15 2.87 -7.65
N LYS A 124 -8.09 2.74 -6.33
CA LYS A 124 -6.88 2.87 -5.51
C LYS A 124 -6.23 1.51 -5.33
N LEU A 125 -4.92 1.45 -5.56
CA LEU A 125 -4.11 0.24 -5.39
C LEU A 125 -3.14 0.36 -4.20
N TYR A 126 -2.60 1.56 -3.98
CA TYR A 126 -1.70 1.90 -2.88
C TYR A 126 -2.10 3.22 -2.25
N ARG A 127 -1.69 3.43 -1.01
CA ARG A 127 -1.86 4.69 -0.27
C ARG A 127 -0.58 5.02 0.50
N TRP A 128 -0.13 6.27 0.46
CA TRP A 128 0.81 6.82 1.45
C TRP A 128 0.11 7.91 2.24
N SER A 129 -0.05 7.73 3.55
CA SER A 129 -0.55 8.78 4.44
C SER A 129 0.62 9.52 5.03
N VAL A 130 0.63 10.84 4.89
CA VAL A 130 1.69 11.72 5.40
C VAL A 130 1.16 12.51 6.57
N TYR A 131 1.82 12.36 7.72
CA TYR A 131 1.48 12.99 8.97
C TYR A 131 2.50 14.08 9.31
N ASP A 132 2.02 15.21 9.81
CA ASP A 132 2.86 16.24 10.41
C ASP A 132 3.37 15.85 11.80
N THR A 133 4.14 16.73 12.44
CA THR A 133 4.66 16.52 13.82
C THR A 133 3.57 16.39 14.88
N ASN A 134 2.34 16.77 14.58
CA ASN A 134 1.19 16.65 15.47
C ASN A 134 0.40 15.35 15.24
N GLY A 135 0.85 14.48 14.32
CA GLY A 135 0.14 13.27 13.92
C GLY A 135 -1.10 13.55 13.06
N THR A 136 -1.23 14.74 12.48
CA THR A 136 -2.33 15.11 11.59
C THR A 136 -1.98 14.78 10.14
N VAL A 137 -2.89 14.09 9.43
CA VAL A 137 -2.69 13.79 8.02
C VAL A 137 -2.76 15.06 7.18
N VAL A 138 -1.65 15.44 6.57
CA VAL A 138 -1.54 16.63 5.70
C VAL A 138 -1.69 16.29 4.22
N TYR A 139 -1.21 15.11 3.80
CA TYR A 139 -1.28 14.64 2.42
C TYR A 139 -1.63 13.16 2.38
N ARG A 140 -2.30 12.74 1.30
CA ARG A 140 -2.40 11.32 0.93
C ARG A 140 -2.02 11.14 -0.52
N TYR A 141 -1.09 10.23 -0.79
CA TYR A 141 -0.80 9.80 -2.15
C TYR A 141 -1.53 8.51 -2.44
N TYR A 142 -2.02 8.35 -3.67
CA TYR A 142 -2.66 7.12 -4.14
C TYR A 142 -2.06 6.69 -5.47
N LEU A 143 -1.81 5.38 -5.61
CA LEU A 143 -1.72 4.81 -6.96
C LEU A 143 -3.14 4.60 -7.46
N GLU A 144 -3.53 5.40 -8.42
CA GLU A 144 -4.80 5.36 -9.12
C GLU A 144 -4.66 4.52 -10.38
N ARG A 145 -5.59 3.59 -10.57
CA ARG A 145 -5.83 2.87 -11.82
C ARG A 145 -7.14 3.39 -12.39
N SER A 146 -7.08 4.05 -13.53
CA SER A 146 -8.26 4.54 -14.24
C SER A 146 -8.53 3.74 -15.52
N GLU A 147 -9.81 3.62 -15.86
CA GLU A 147 -10.28 3.01 -17.11
C GLU A 147 -11.28 3.95 -17.79
N ILE A 148 -10.84 5.18 -18.07
CA ILE A 148 -11.68 6.26 -18.59
C ILE A 148 -12.09 6.00 -20.04
N ILE A 149 -11.19 5.41 -20.83
CA ILE A 149 -11.47 4.95 -22.18
C ILE A 149 -11.63 3.43 -22.09
N ALA A 150 -12.77 2.90 -22.56
CA ALA A 150 -13.09 1.47 -22.47
C ALA A 150 -11.92 0.61 -22.99
N GLY A 151 -11.40 -0.27 -22.12
CA GLY A 151 -10.28 -1.16 -22.43
C GLY A 151 -8.89 -0.53 -22.35
N GLN A 152 -8.76 0.75 -21.98
CA GLN A 152 -7.47 1.42 -21.77
C GLN A 152 -7.26 1.71 -20.29
N VAL A 153 -6.38 0.93 -19.68
CA VAL A 153 -5.94 1.12 -18.30
C VAL A 153 -4.86 2.19 -18.25
N TYR A 154 -4.94 3.08 -17.28
CA TYR A 154 -3.92 4.10 -17.04
C TYR A 154 -3.62 4.22 -15.54
N HIS A 155 -2.34 4.36 -15.21
CA HIS A 155 -1.86 4.43 -13.83
C HIS A 155 -1.26 5.81 -13.52
N VAL A 156 -1.70 6.39 -12.41
CA VAL A 156 -1.27 7.73 -11.95
C VAL A 156 -0.97 7.68 -10.45
N LEU A 157 0.13 8.30 -10.03
CA LEU A 157 0.35 8.65 -8.64
C LEU A 157 -0.28 10.03 -8.40
N GLY A 158 -1.43 10.06 -7.75
CA GLY A 158 -2.11 11.28 -7.34
C GLY A 158 -1.77 11.68 -5.91
N LYS A 159 -1.89 12.96 -5.59
CA LYS A 159 -1.72 13.56 -4.26
C LYS A 159 -2.99 14.32 -3.89
N SER A 160 -3.66 13.86 -2.85
CA SER A 160 -4.83 14.50 -2.26
C SER A 160 -4.44 15.31 -1.01
N TYR A 161 -5.03 16.48 -0.88
CA TYR A 161 -4.85 17.42 0.24
C TYR A 161 -6.18 18.13 0.53
N SER A 162 -6.23 18.94 1.60
CA SER A 162 -7.48 19.48 2.17
C SER A 162 -8.39 20.22 1.18
N ASN A 163 -7.82 20.85 0.16
CA ASN A 163 -8.55 21.63 -0.84
C ASN A 163 -8.29 21.20 -2.28
N GLY A 164 -7.79 19.98 -2.52
CA GLY A 164 -7.56 19.56 -3.89
C GLY A 164 -6.89 18.21 -4.08
N HIS A 165 -6.63 17.95 -5.36
CA HIS A 165 -6.04 16.74 -5.85
C HIS A 165 -5.14 17.09 -7.04
N SER A 166 -3.90 16.59 -7.05
CA SER A 166 -2.94 16.82 -8.12
C SER A 166 -2.28 15.52 -8.57
N GLN A 167 -1.97 15.42 -9.87
CA GLN A 167 -1.17 14.34 -10.41
C GLN A 167 0.32 14.62 -10.15
N ILE A 168 1.00 13.67 -9.52
CA ILE A 168 2.45 13.70 -9.31
C ILE A 168 3.14 13.02 -10.49
N GLN A 169 2.79 11.78 -10.80
CA GLN A 169 3.47 11.01 -11.86
C GLN A 169 2.48 10.16 -12.65
N SER A 170 2.65 10.10 -13.97
CA SER A 170 1.97 9.13 -14.81
C SER A 170 2.88 7.95 -15.16
N TYR A 171 2.31 6.74 -15.21
CA TYR A 171 3.00 5.51 -15.58
C TYR A 171 2.44 4.85 -16.85
N GLY A 172 1.37 5.41 -17.43
CA GLY A 172 0.74 4.80 -18.60
C GLY A 172 0.00 3.50 -18.27
N SER A 173 0.03 2.55 -19.21
CA SER A 173 -0.72 1.29 -19.11
C SER A 173 -0.12 0.27 -18.14
N THR A 174 1.16 0.40 -17.82
CA THR A 174 1.86 -0.52 -16.91
C THR A 174 1.87 0.05 -15.50
N ALA A 175 1.44 -0.75 -14.51
CA ALA A 175 1.54 -0.35 -13.12
C ALA A 175 3.02 -0.24 -12.70
N PRO A 176 3.42 0.82 -12.00
CA PRO A 176 4.77 0.92 -11.44
C PRO A 176 4.96 -0.09 -10.30
N ASP A 177 6.22 -0.44 -10.03
CA ASP A 177 6.54 -1.16 -8.81
C ASP A 177 6.48 -0.24 -7.57
N TYR A 178 6.40 -0.85 -6.39
CA TYR A 178 6.31 -0.14 -5.12
C TYR A 178 7.47 0.83 -4.89
N TYR A 179 8.69 0.46 -5.26
CA TYR A 179 9.90 1.23 -5.00
C TYR A 179 10.00 2.45 -5.89
N GLN A 180 9.57 2.32 -7.14
CA GLN A 180 9.44 3.43 -8.08
C GLN A 180 8.44 4.45 -7.52
N MET A 181 7.27 4.01 -7.04
CA MET A 181 6.29 4.89 -6.42
C MET A 181 6.81 5.56 -5.15
N LYS A 182 7.41 4.78 -4.24
CA LYS A 182 8.03 5.28 -3.00
C LYS A 182 9.04 6.39 -3.31
N ARG A 183 9.88 6.20 -4.32
CA ARG A 183 10.85 7.23 -4.77
C ARG A 183 10.16 8.51 -5.24
N HIS A 184 9.10 8.41 -6.04
CA HIS A 184 8.36 9.59 -6.49
C HIS A 184 7.66 10.33 -5.34
N VAL A 185 7.11 9.61 -4.35
CA VAL A 185 6.57 10.21 -3.12
C VAL A 185 7.66 10.94 -2.33
N ILE A 186 8.83 10.31 -2.15
CA ILE A 186 9.97 10.92 -1.47
C ILE A 186 10.43 12.20 -2.19
N ASN A 187 10.56 12.14 -3.53
CA ASN A 187 10.98 13.28 -4.33
C ASN A 187 9.99 14.45 -4.23
N ASP A 188 8.68 14.18 -4.31
CA ASP A 188 7.66 15.21 -4.14
C ASP A 188 7.71 15.86 -2.75
N LEU A 189 7.85 15.04 -1.69
CA LEU A 189 7.97 15.53 -0.31
C LEU A 189 9.24 16.36 -0.06
N ASN A 190 10.33 16.05 -0.77
CA ASN A 190 11.57 16.84 -0.73
C ASN A 190 11.52 18.10 -1.63
N GLY A 191 10.38 18.40 -2.26
CA GLY A 191 10.25 19.55 -3.18
C GLY A 191 10.96 19.36 -4.52
N GLN A 192 11.37 18.13 -4.85
CA GLN A 192 11.97 17.74 -6.13
C GLN A 192 10.90 17.19 -7.08
N GLY A 193 9.70 17.78 -7.07
CA GLY A 193 8.57 17.34 -7.87
C GLY A 193 8.90 17.31 -9.37
N PRO A 194 8.24 16.44 -10.15
CA PRO A 194 8.38 16.46 -11.60
C PRO A 194 7.96 17.83 -12.17
N PRO A 195 8.47 18.23 -13.35
CA PRO A 195 8.08 19.49 -13.99
C PRO A 195 6.54 19.55 -14.08
N PRO A 196 5.94 20.76 -13.96
CA PRO A 196 4.49 20.91 -13.90
C PRO A 196 3.83 20.25 -15.10
N ILE A 197 3.08 19.17 -14.85
CA ILE A 197 2.19 18.58 -15.83
C ILE A 197 0.99 19.51 -15.91
N ILE A 198 0.68 19.96 -17.14
CA ILE A 198 -0.48 20.79 -17.44
C ILE A 198 -1.70 20.11 -16.83
N SER A 199 -2.30 20.79 -15.85
CA SER A 199 -3.55 20.39 -15.22
C SER A 199 -4.57 20.02 -16.31
N LEU A 200 -4.95 18.75 -16.36
CA LEU A 200 -6.23 18.39 -16.95
C LEU A 200 -7.27 18.78 -15.90
N THR A 201 -7.79 20.01 -16.03
CA THR A 201 -9.01 20.42 -15.34
C THR A 201 -10.09 19.40 -15.68
N VAL A 202 -10.42 18.53 -14.73
CA VAL A 202 -11.64 17.73 -14.82
C VAL A 202 -12.79 18.74 -14.73
N PRO A 203 -13.67 18.85 -15.75
CA PRO A 203 -14.81 19.76 -15.68
C PRO A 203 -15.63 19.38 -14.46
N SER A 204 -15.90 20.35 -13.59
CA SER A 204 -16.88 20.21 -12.53
C SER A 204 -18.21 19.76 -13.14
N PHE A 205 -18.67 18.57 -12.74
CA PHE A 205 -20.07 18.20 -12.97
C PHE A 205 -20.92 19.09 -12.06
N GLU A 206 -21.54 20.10 -12.65
CA GLU A 206 -22.64 20.82 -11.99
C GLU A 206 -23.82 19.85 -11.84
N HIS A 207 -24.36 19.80 -10.63
CA HIS A 207 -25.57 19.06 -10.28
C HIS A 207 -26.84 19.72 -10.82
#